data_AF-W7JNT2-F1
#
_entry.id   AF-W7JNT2-F1
#
_cell.length_a   1.000
_cell.length_b   1.000
_cell.length_c   1.000
_cell.angle_alpha   90.00
_cell.angle_beta   90.00
_cell.angle_gamma   90.00
#
_symmetry.space_group_name_H-M   'P 1'
#
loop_
_entity.id
_entity.type
_entity.pdbx_description
1 polymer ?
#
loop_
_entity_poly.entity_id
_entity_poly.type
_entity_poly.pdbx_seq_one_letter_code
_entity_poly.pdbx_strand_id
1 'polypeptide(L)'
;MTDEELKDVNTKDEEKGDSFKNKEKLKSENDMDENNITSCEKMSKLSPEEAQKKALELQKKIREKKLLKEKEEELEKEKKRIAMTKEMQKRKEQLEEYERKKYIESLEREKNEHKKEKEKQLELLKREYEAKFGIEYKIGNEKKKLQDLTENEKRDEIAILFNNLKKNYKDTKKQELLASLNILRTYFSNIYDNILEKKYQKIKKENKIFVEKIKIFEEMLHIFLLVGFEDTGDFYVIKNYPNTYLLSSAIKYIDLIKKTLS
;
A
#
# COMPACT_ATOMS: atom_id res chain seq x y z
N MET A 1 10.62 21.41 -55.66
CA MET A 1 9.59 22.31 -55.11
C MET A 1 9.54 22.00 -53.62
N THR A 2 10.51 22.45 -52.82
CA THR A 2 10.91 23.83 -52.44
C THR A 2 10.17 24.26 -51.15
N ASP A 3 10.71 24.81 -50.06
CA ASP A 3 12.04 24.92 -49.36
C ASP A 3 11.68 25.41 -47.92
N GLU A 4 12.50 25.53 -46.87
CA GLU A 4 13.94 25.28 -46.54
C GLU A 4 14.10 23.90 -45.82
N GLU A 5 15.10 23.45 -45.04
CA GLU A 5 16.25 24.01 -44.26
C GLU A 5 15.86 24.86 -43.01
N LEU A 6 16.65 25.04 -41.94
CA LEU A 6 18.06 24.69 -41.64
C LEU A 6 18.26 23.49 -40.68
N LYS A 7 19.49 22.95 -40.72
CA LYS A 7 20.17 22.17 -39.67
C LYS A 7 21.61 22.70 -39.48
N ASP A 8 22.36 22.00 -38.63
CA ASP A 8 23.80 22.11 -38.34
C ASP A 8 24.20 23.23 -37.33
N VAL A 9 24.96 23.01 -36.26
CA VAL A 9 26.02 22.04 -35.84
C VAL A 9 27.45 22.50 -36.13
N ASN A 10 28.07 23.13 -35.14
CA ASN A 10 29.44 22.87 -34.62
C ASN A 10 29.60 23.64 -33.27
N THR A 11 30.26 23.13 -32.21
CA THR A 11 31.73 23.04 -31.96
C THR A 11 32.47 24.37 -32.19
N LYS A 12 33.41 24.82 -31.34
CA LYS A 12 33.95 24.30 -30.07
C LYS A 12 34.80 25.38 -29.34
N ASP A 13 35.24 25.09 -28.11
CA ASP A 13 36.34 25.74 -27.36
C ASP A 13 36.12 27.26 -27.04
N GLU A 14 36.83 27.94 -26.13
CA GLU A 14 37.99 27.60 -25.27
C GLU A 14 37.89 28.36 -23.91
N GLU A 15 38.79 28.08 -22.95
CA GLU A 15 38.79 28.65 -21.60
C GLU A 15 39.31 30.10 -21.50
N LYS A 16 38.69 30.91 -20.63
CA LYS A 16 39.27 31.94 -19.72
C LYS A 16 38.15 32.53 -18.81
N GLY A 17 38.40 33.03 -17.60
CA GLY A 17 39.69 33.07 -16.89
C GLY A 17 40.00 34.39 -16.19
N ASP A 18 39.06 35.01 -15.45
CA ASP A 18 39.31 36.21 -14.64
C ASP A 18 38.53 36.13 -13.31
N SER A 19 39.06 36.32 -12.09
CA SER A 19 40.30 36.95 -11.57
C SER A 19 40.30 38.47 -11.32
N PHE A 20 39.24 39.01 -10.72
CA PHE A 20 39.32 40.33 -10.07
C PHE A 20 39.51 40.29 -8.55
N LYS A 21 40.69 40.74 -8.12
CA LYS A 21 41.06 41.05 -6.73
C LYS A 21 40.72 42.52 -6.42
N ASN A 22 40.20 42.78 -5.23
CA ASN A 22 40.31 44.04 -4.46
C ASN A 22 39.91 43.68 -3.01
N LYS A 23 40.80 43.50 -2.02
CA LYS A 23 42.00 44.23 -1.57
C LYS A 23 41.65 45.57 -0.88
N GLU A 24 42.02 45.62 0.40
CA GLU A 24 42.21 46.79 1.26
C GLU A 24 41.06 47.80 1.46
N LYS A 25 40.45 47.71 2.65
CA LYS A 25 40.57 48.82 3.61
C LYS A 25 40.46 48.34 5.06
N LEU A 26 41.60 48.34 5.77
CA LEU A 26 41.58 48.46 7.23
C LEU A 26 41.33 49.93 7.59
N LYS A 27 40.44 50.14 8.55
CA LYS A 27 40.56 51.15 9.61
C LYS A 27 40.39 50.37 10.93
N SER A 28 41.17 50.53 12.00
CA SER A 28 42.10 51.59 12.41
C SER A 28 41.42 52.92 12.78
N GLU A 29 40.48 52.84 13.71
CA GLU A 29 40.14 53.95 14.60
C GLU A 29 40.82 53.66 15.96
N ASN A 30 42.00 54.25 16.14
CA ASN A 30 42.52 54.56 17.47
C ASN A 30 41.94 55.93 17.81
N ASP A 31 41.14 56.02 18.87
CA ASP A 31 40.97 57.28 19.59
C ASP A 31 41.62 57.14 20.97
N MET A 32 42.30 58.19 21.39
CA MET A 32 43.19 58.21 22.54
C MET A 32 42.47 58.82 23.74
N ASP A 33 42.60 58.20 24.92
CA ASP A 33 42.22 58.83 26.19
C ASP A 33 43.25 58.55 27.32
N GLU A 34 44.52 58.36 26.94
CA GLU A 34 45.63 58.60 27.86
C GLU A 34 45.93 60.10 27.90
N ASN A 35 45.31 60.83 28.85
CA ASN A 35 45.96 61.84 29.72
C ASN A 35 44.91 62.64 30.53
N ASN A 36 44.73 62.29 31.80
CA ASN A 36 44.32 63.27 32.81
C ASN A 36 44.94 62.95 34.18
N ILE A 37 46.20 63.37 34.34
CA ILE A 37 46.88 63.40 35.64
C ILE A 37 46.42 64.67 36.38
N THR A 38 46.23 64.55 37.70
CA THR A 38 46.04 65.63 38.70
C THR A 38 44.60 65.88 39.19
N SER A 39 44.19 65.10 40.20
CA SER A 39 43.49 65.68 41.36
C SER A 39 43.62 64.77 42.60
N CYS A 40 44.82 64.67 43.16
CA CYS A 40 44.96 64.19 44.53
C CYS A 40 44.54 65.32 45.49
N GLU A 41 43.25 65.43 45.80
CA GLU A 41 42.78 66.14 47.00
C GLU A 41 41.27 65.96 47.24
N LYS A 42 40.93 65.13 48.23
CA LYS A 42 39.84 65.31 49.23
C LYS A 42 39.63 64.01 50.03
N MET A 43 40.55 63.74 50.95
CA MET A 43 40.25 62.83 52.06
C MET A 43 39.29 63.52 53.02
N SER A 44 37.98 63.46 52.70
CA SER A 44 36.93 63.85 53.64
C SER A 44 37.03 62.95 54.87
N LYS A 45 37.37 63.54 56.02
CA LYS A 45 37.48 62.86 57.31
C LYS A 45 36.09 62.51 57.86
N LEU A 46 35.41 61.58 57.20
CA LEU A 46 34.26 60.88 57.76
C LEU A 46 34.65 60.23 59.09
N SER A 47 33.75 60.24 60.07
CA SER A 47 33.97 59.53 61.34
C SER A 47 34.28 58.06 61.07
N PRO A 48 35.25 57.42 61.76
CA PRO A 48 35.66 56.05 61.47
C PRO A 48 34.48 55.06 61.52
N GLU A 49 33.50 55.28 62.39
CA GLU A 49 32.29 54.46 62.48
C GLU A 49 31.36 54.62 61.26
N GLU A 50 31.25 55.83 60.71
CA GLU A 50 30.42 56.12 59.53
C GLU A 50 31.10 55.62 58.24
N ALA A 51 32.43 55.76 58.16
CA ALA A 51 33.25 55.20 57.09
C ALA A 51 33.16 53.66 57.08
N GLN A 52 33.21 53.00 58.24
CA GLN A 52 33.01 51.55 58.37
C GLN A 52 31.60 51.13 57.94
N LYS A 53 30.55 51.83 58.35
CA LYS A 53 29.17 51.55 57.93
C LYS A 53 29.00 51.66 56.40
N LYS A 54 29.54 52.71 55.79
CA LYS A 54 29.53 52.90 54.32
C LYS A 54 30.36 51.84 53.59
N ALA A 55 31.52 51.43 54.13
CA ALA A 55 32.33 50.35 53.57
C ALA A 55 31.59 48.99 53.61
N LEU A 56 30.90 48.67 54.72
CA LEU A 56 30.09 47.45 54.85
C LEU A 56 28.88 47.46 53.90
N GLU A 57 28.25 48.62 53.69
CA GLU A 57 27.15 48.78 52.73
C GLU A 57 27.62 48.58 51.28
N LEU A 58 28.77 49.16 50.90
CA LEU A 58 29.39 48.93 49.60
C LEU A 58 29.78 47.46 49.41
N GLN A 59 30.31 46.79 50.45
CA GLN A 59 30.66 45.37 50.39
C GLN A 59 29.41 44.47 50.19
N LYS A 60 28.27 44.80 50.83
CA LYS A 60 26.98 44.13 50.58
C LYS A 60 26.51 44.33 49.14
N LYS A 61 26.49 45.58 48.65
CA LYS A 61 26.12 45.90 47.26
C LYS A 61 27.02 45.21 46.22
N ILE A 62 28.31 45.04 46.50
CA ILE A 62 29.23 44.27 45.65
C ILE A 62 28.90 42.77 45.67
N ARG A 63 28.58 42.19 46.84
CA ARG A 63 28.17 40.77 46.95
C ARG A 63 26.84 40.52 46.23
N GLU A 64 25.85 41.38 46.42
CA GLU A 64 24.54 41.32 45.74
C GLU A 64 24.68 41.44 44.22
N LYS A 65 25.49 42.40 43.73
CA LYS A 65 25.75 42.58 42.30
C LYS A 65 26.55 41.43 41.68
N LYS A 66 27.38 40.72 42.46
CA LYS A 66 28.02 39.46 42.01
C LYS A 66 26.99 38.34 41.89
N LEU A 67 26.18 38.11 42.93
CA LEU A 67 25.19 37.03 42.98
C LEU A 67 24.09 37.18 41.91
N LEU A 68 23.68 38.42 41.60
CA LEU A 68 22.77 38.70 40.48
C LEU A 68 23.40 38.33 39.13
N LYS A 69 24.65 38.76 38.87
CA LYS A 69 25.37 38.41 37.64
C LYS A 69 25.60 36.92 37.47
N GLU A 70 25.97 36.24 38.55
CA GLU A 70 26.18 34.78 38.58
C GLU A 70 24.89 34.04 38.20
N LYS A 71 23.74 34.46 38.74
CA LYS A 71 22.42 33.95 38.40
C LYS A 71 21.98 34.27 36.96
N GLU A 72 22.30 35.46 36.45
CA GLU A 72 22.06 35.84 35.05
C GLU A 72 22.90 35.00 34.09
N GLU A 73 24.18 34.78 34.39
CA GLU A 73 25.11 33.97 33.60
C GLU A 73 24.72 32.48 33.61
N GLU A 74 24.23 31.96 34.73
CA GLU A 74 23.71 30.60 34.85
C GLU A 74 22.42 30.41 34.02
N LEU A 75 21.48 31.36 34.08
CA LEU A 75 20.29 31.37 33.22
C LEU A 75 20.64 31.48 31.72
N GLU A 76 21.68 32.25 31.36
CA GLU A 76 22.17 32.29 29.98
C GLU A 76 22.80 30.96 29.54
N LYS A 77 23.60 30.31 30.39
CA LYS A 77 24.20 28.99 30.10
C LYS A 77 23.11 27.94 29.88
N GLU A 78 22.09 27.90 30.73
CA GLU A 78 20.97 26.98 30.59
C GLU A 78 20.14 27.27 29.33
N LYS A 79 19.85 28.55 29.05
CA LYS A 79 19.16 28.97 27.82
C LYS A 79 19.94 28.58 26.56
N LYS A 80 21.26 28.69 26.56
CA LYS A 80 22.15 28.26 25.46
C LYS A 80 22.14 26.73 25.31
N ARG A 81 22.17 25.97 26.42
CA ARG A 81 22.03 24.49 26.43
C ARG A 81 20.71 24.05 25.79
N ILE A 82 19.59 24.61 26.25
CA ILE A 82 18.24 24.29 25.72
C ILE A 82 18.14 24.65 24.23
N ALA A 83 18.67 25.81 23.82
CA ALA A 83 18.67 26.21 22.41
C ALA A 83 19.46 25.24 21.52
N MET A 84 20.68 24.85 21.94
CA MET A 84 21.53 23.92 21.20
C MET A 84 20.89 22.53 21.06
N THR A 85 20.34 21.98 22.14
CA THR A 85 19.62 20.69 22.10
C THR A 85 18.39 20.76 21.17
N LYS A 86 17.65 21.88 21.22
CA LYS A 86 16.45 22.09 20.39
C LYS A 86 16.78 22.27 18.91
N GLU A 87 17.91 22.89 18.57
CA GLU A 87 18.38 22.95 17.18
C GLU A 87 18.87 21.59 16.70
N MET A 88 19.68 20.88 17.51
CA MET A 88 20.16 19.53 17.19
C MET A 88 19.01 18.56 16.90
N GLN A 89 17.97 18.59 17.74
CA GLN A 89 16.78 17.76 17.52
C GLN A 89 16.03 18.13 16.24
N LYS A 90 15.83 19.43 15.95
CA LYS A 90 15.23 19.87 14.67
C LYS A 90 16.01 19.40 13.45
N ARG A 91 17.35 19.49 13.49
CA ARG A 91 18.22 18.99 12.40
C ARG A 91 18.04 17.48 12.18
N LYS A 92 17.88 16.72 13.27
CA LYS A 92 17.61 15.27 13.22
C LYS A 92 16.22 14.98 12.62
N GLU A 93 15.19 15.68 13.09
CA GLU A 93 13.81 15.55 12.61
C GLU A 93 13.72 15.82 11.09
N GLN A 94 14.39 16.89 10.61
CA GLN A 94 14.48 17.21 9.18
C GLN A 94 15.19 16.14 8.35
N LEU A 95 16.27 15.54 8.88
CA LEU A 95 16.98 14.47 8.20
C LEU A 95 16.12 13.20 8.10
N GLU A 96 15.47 12.82 9.20
CA GLU A 96 14.61 11.63 9.26
C GLU A 96 13.36 11.78 8.37
N GLU A 97 12.76 12.96 8.31
CA GLU A 97 11.65 13.26 7.39
C GLU A 97 12.08 13.17 5.92
N TYR A 98 13.27 13.69 5.58
CA TYR A 98 13.84 13.58 4.23
C TYR A 98 14.14 12.12 3.83
N GLU A 99 14.72 11.32 4.74
CA GLU A 99 14.98 9.90 4.52
C GLU A 99 13.68 9.10 4.35
N ARG A 100 12.69 9.33 5.21
CA ARG A 100 11.33 8.73 5.09
C ARG A 100 10.68 9.08 3.75
N LYS A 101 10.75 10.34 3.33
CA LYS A 101 10.20 10.80 2.03
C LYS A 101 10.90 10.10 0.85
N LYS A 102 12.24 10.07 0.85
CA LYS A 102 13.04 9.40 -0.18
C LYS A 102 12.75 7.90 -0.25
N TYR A 103 12.54 7.24 0.89
CA TYR A 103 12.16 5.84 0.95
C TYR A 103 10.78 5.58 0.35
N ILE A 104 9.76 6.37 0.71
CA ILE A 104 8.41 6.28 0.15
C ILE A 104 8.45 6.48 -1.37
N GLU A 105 9.14 7.52 -1.85
CA GLU A 105 9.29 7.78 -3.29
C GLU A 105 9.95 6.61 -4.03
N SER A 106 10.96 5.96 -3.42
CA SER A 106 11.62 4.80 -4.02
C SER A 106 10.68 3.58 -4.14
N LEU A 107 9.84 3.33 -3.12
CA LEU A 107 8.84 2.26 -3.16
C LEU A 107 7.71 2.54 -4.17
N GLU A 108 7.32 3.80 -4.33
CA GLU A 108 6.33 4.20 -5.34
C GLU A 108 6.89 4.05 -6.75
N ARG A 109 8.17 4.41 -6.95
CA ARG A 109 8.88 4.25 -8.21
C ARG A 109 9.02 2.78 -8.61
N GLU A 110 9.50 1.92 -7.70
CA GLU A 110 9.62 0.47 -7.90
C GLU A 110 8.27 -0.17 -8.27
N LYS A 111 7.20 0.16 -7.53
CA LYS A 111 5.83 -0.32 -7.84
C LYS A 111 5.36 0.13 -9.22
N ASN A 112 5.68 1.35 -9.63
CA ASN A 112 5.30 1.91 -10.94
C ASN A 112 6.10 1.26 -12.07
N GLU A 113 7.39 1.03 -11.89
CA GLU A 113 8.26 0.33 -12.84
C GLU A 113 7.85 -1.14 -13.02
N HIS A 114 7.62 -1.86 -11.92
CA HIS A 114 7.08 -3.23 -11.95
C HIS A 114 5.69 -3.29 -12.61
N LYS A 115 4.83 -2.29 -12.37
CA LYS A 115 3.53 -2.20 -13.04
C LYS A 115 3.69 -2.01 -14.57
N LYS A 116 4.52 -1.05 -15.00
CA LYS A 116 4.78 -0.76 -16.43
C LYS A 116 5.37 -1.96 -17.16
N GLU A 117 6.34 -2.65 -16.56
CA GLU A 117 6.97 -3.82 -17.17
C GLU A 117 5.98 -4.99 -17.26
N LYS A 118 5.12 -5.19 -16.25
CA LYS A 118 4.01 -6.16 -16.32
C LYS A 118 2.98 -5.82 -17.41
N GLU A 119 2.64 -4.53 -17.57
CA GLU A 119 1.71 -4.06 -18.62
C GLU A 119 2.31 -4.27 -20.03
N LYS A 120 3.61 -3.96 -20.21
CA LYS A 120 4.37 -4.20 -21.43
C LYS A 120 4.49 -5.70 -21.79
N GLN A 121 4.74 -6.57 -20.81
CA GLN A 121 4.76 -8.02 -21.00
C GLN A 121 3.37 -8.55 -21.42
N LEU A 122 2.30 -8.01 -20.82
CA LEU A 122 0.93 -8.36 -21.20
C LEU A 122 0.57 -7.86 -22.62
N GLU A 123 1.04 -6.67 -23.04
CA GLU A 123 0.86 -6.18 -24.41
C GLU A 123 1.65 -7.01 -25.44
N LEU A 124 2.88 -7.42 -25.11
CA LEU A 124 3.67 -8.30 -25.97
C LEU A 124 2.97 -9.67 -26.14
N LEU A 125 2.50 -10.27 -25.04
CA LEU A 125 1.75 -11.53 -25.07
C LEU A 125 0.46 -11.43 -25.90
N LYS A 126 -0.27 -10.30 -25.81
CA LYS A 126 -1.42 -10.00 -26.68
C LYS A 126 -1.04 -10.05 -28.16
N ARG A 127 -0.03 -9.26 -28.54
CA ARG A 127 0.44 -9.12 -29.92
C ARG A 127 0.96 -10.44 -30.49
N GLU A 128 1.69 -11.22 -29.71
CA GLU A 128 2.17 -12.55 -30.11
C GLU A 128 1.02 -13.56 -30.29
N TYR A 129 0.03 -13.55 -29.41
CA TYR A 129 -1.16 -14.40 -29.51
C TYR A 129 -1.99 -14.05 -30.75
N GLU A 130 -2.27 -12.76 -30.95
CA GLU A 130 -3.02 -12.25 -32.10
C GLU A 130 -2.32 -12.55 -33.42
N ALA A 131 -1.00 -12.35 -33.51
CA ALA A 131 -0.22 -12.69 -34.69
C ALA A 131 -0.15 -14.20 -34.98
N LYS A 132 -0.24 -15.05 -33.95
CA LYS A 132 -0.14 -16.51 -34.07
C LYS A 132 -1.47 -17.20 -34.35
N PHE A 133 -2.57 -16.66 -33.81
CA PHE A 133 -3.89 -17.30 -33.87
C PHE A 133 -4.94 -16.51 -34.67
N GLY A 134 -4.69 -15.25 -35.02
CA GLY A 134 -5.63 -14.39 -35.75
C GLY A 134 -6.86 -13.97 -34.93
N ILE A 135 -6.80 -14.10 -33.60
CA ILE A 135 -7.91 -13.87 -32.66
C ILE A 135 -7.41 -13.00 -31.50
N GLU A 136 -8.23 -12.04 -31.07
CA GLU A 136 -7.97 -11.16 -29.92
C GLU A 136 -7.60 -11.94 -28.65
N TYR A 137 -6.54 -11.52 -27.95
CA TYR A 137 -6.16 -12.15 -26.68
C TYR A 137 -7.12 -11.75 -25.54
N LYS A 138 -8.12 -12.61 -25.34
CA LYS A 138 -9.09 -12.49 -24.25
C LYS A 138 -8.47 -12.88 -22.91
N ILE A 139 -8.15 -11.88 -22.10
CA ILE A 139 -7.82 -12.05 -20.68
C ILE A 139 -9.03 -12.71 -20.00
N GLY A 140 -8.83 -13.85 -19.34
CA GLY A 140 -9.87 -14.74 -18.79
C GLY A 140 -10.71 -14.21 -17.62
N ASN A 141 -10.89 -12.90 -17.51
CA ASN A 141 -11.74 -12.22 -16.52
C ASN A 141 -13.04 -11.66 -17.11
N GLU A 142 -13.20 -11.63 -18.44
CA GLU A 142 -14.52 -11.55 -19.03
C GLU A 142 -15.28 -12.85 -18.69
N LYS A 143 -16.22 -12.77 -17.75
CA LYS A 143 -17.14 -13.86 -17.46
C LYS A 143 -18.04 -14.10 -18.68
N LYS A 144 -17.58 -14.95 -19.60
CA LYS A 144 -18.39 -15.58 -20.66
C LYS A 144 -19.73 -15.99 -20.07
N LYS A 145 -20.84 -15.79 -20.80
CA LYS A 145 -22.13 -16.27 -20.30
C LYS A 145 -22.07 -17.79 -20.21
N LEU A 146 -22.85 -18.36 -19.31
CA LEU A 146 -22.85 -19.81 -19.07
C LEU A 146 -23.11 -20.64 -20.36
N GLN A 147 -23.81 -20.05 -21.32
CA GLN A 147 -24.09 -20.62 -22.63
C GLN A 147 -22.85 -20.64 -23.55
N ASP A 148 -21.98 -19.63 -23.46
CA ASP A 148 -20.81 -19.40 -24.33
C ASP A 148 -19.58 -20.24 -23.94
N LEU A 149 -19.60 -20.89 -22.77
CA LEU A 149 -18.51 -21.74 -22.26
C LEU A 149 -18.48 -23.10 -22.97
N THR A 150 -17.30 -23.55 -23.40
CA THR A 150 -17.08 -24.92 -23.88
C THR A 150 -17.23 -25.95 -22.75
N GLU A 151 -17.39 -27.23 -23.09
CA GLU A 151 -17.58 -28.30 -22.09
C GLU A 151 -16.38 -28.46 -21.14
N ASN A 152 -15.16 -28.19 -21.62
CA ASN A 152 -13.97 -28.22 -20.77
C ASN A 152 -13.92 -27.02 -19.81
N GLU A 153 -14.26 -25.82 -20.28
CA GLU A 153 -14.39 -24.65 -19.39
C GLU A 153 -15.51 -24.85 -18.35
N LYS A 154 -16.65 -25.43 -18.75
CA LYS A 154 -17.74 -25.80 -17.83
C LYS A 154 -17.29 -26.81 -16.77
N ARG A 155 -16.50 -27.83 -17.15
CA ARG A 155 -15.92 -28.81 -16.22
C ARG A 155 -14.99 -28.12 -15.20
N ASP A 156 -14.16 -27.19 -15.66
CA ASP A 156 -13.17 -26.53 -14.80
C ASP A 156 -13.82 -25.48 -13.88
N GLU A 157 -14.87 -24.79 -14.32
CA GLU A 157 -15.75 -23.98 -13.47
C GLU A 157 -16.48 -24.83 -12.41
N ILE A 158 -16.99 -26.03 -12.77
CA ILE A 158 -17.54 -26.99 -11.79
C ILE A 158 -16.48 -27.33 -10.73
N ALA A 159 -15.22 -27.56 -11.13
CA ALA A 159 -14.12 -27.84 -10.20
C ALA A 159 -13.79 -26.65 -9.28
N ILE A 160 -13.82 -25.42 -9.81
CA ILE A 160 -13.60 -24.18 -9.04
C ILE A 160 -14.71 -23.99 -8.01
N LEU A 161 -15.98 -24.12 -8.40
CA LEU A 161 -17.13 -24.02 -7.49
C LEU A 161 -17.09 -25.08 -6.39
N PHE A 162 -16.72 -26.32 -6.71
CA PHE A 162 -16.53 -27.39 -5.73
C PHE A 162 -15.38 -27.11 -4.75
N ASN A 163 -14.27 -26.55 -5.22
CA ASN A 163 -13.18 -26.12 -4.34
C ASN A 163 -13.60 -24.92 -3.45
N ASN A 164 -14.41 -24.01 -3.96
CA ASN A 164 -14.98 -22.89 -3.18
C ASN A 164 -15.93 -23.40 -2.09
N LEU A 165 -16.88 -24.28 -2.41
CA LEU A 165 -17.75 -24.94 -1.42
C LEU A 165 -16.95 -25.57 -0.29
N LYS A 166 -15.92 -26.34 -0.65
CA LYS A 166 -15.01 -26.97 0.32
C LYS A 166 -14.28 -25.91 1.15
N LYS A 167 -13.73 -24.85 0.55
CA LYS A 167 -13.02 -23.78 1.27
C LYS A 167 -13.93 -23.01 2.23
N ASN A 168 -15.15 -22.69 1.80
CA ASN A 168 -16.10 -21.82 2.49
C ASN A 168 -16.78 -22.52 3.68
N TYR A 169 -17.07 -23.82 3.57
CA TYR A 169 -17.95 -24.52 4.52
C TYR A 169 -17.30 -25.70 5.27
N LYS A 170 -16.04 -26.07 4.98
CA LYS A 170 -15.34 -27.20 5.64
C LYS A 170 -15.28 -27.11 7.17
N ASP A 171 -15.12 -25.91 7.72
CA ASP A 171 -14.97 -25.69 9.17
C ASP A 171 -16.32 -25.35 9.82
N THR A 172 -17.15 -24.54 9.15
CA THR A 172 -18.40 -23.99 9.70
C THR A 172 -19.60 -24.93 9.59
N LYS A 173 -19.75 -25.65 8.48
CA LYS A 173 -20.98 -26.38 8.11
C LYS A 173 -20.71 -27.79 7.54
N LYS A 174 -19.63 -28.43 8.00
CA LYS A 174 -19.12 -29.73 7.54
C LYS A 174 -20.21 -30.79 7.28
N GLN A 175 -21.08 -31.04 8.27
CA GLN A 175 -22.10 -32.09 8.19
C GLN A 175 -23.25 -31.73 7.24
N GLU A 176 -23.69 -30.47 7.22
CA GLU A 176 -24.70 -29.99 6.29
C GLU A 176 -24.22 -30.09 4.84
N LEU A 177 -22.95 -29.71 4.58
CA LEU A 177 -22.30 -29.84 3.28
C LEU A 177 -22.23 -31.31 2.85
N LEU A 178 -21.80 -32.23 3.72
CA LEU A 178 -21.73 -33.66 3.41
C LEU A 178 -23.10 -34.26 3.07
N ALA A 179 -24.13 -33.95 3.85
CA ALA A 179 -25.50 -34.39 3.58
C ALA A 179 -26.02 -33.85 2.22
N SER A 180 -25.69 -32.60 1.91
CA SER A 180 -26.12 -31.92 0.68
C SER A 180 -25.38 -32.43 -0.56
N LEU A 181 -24.07 -32.70 -0.44
CA LEU A 181 -23.26 -33.35 -1.47
C LEU A 181 -23.75 -34.77 -1.78
N ASN A 182 -24.20 -35.54 -0.78
CA ASN A 182 -24.81 -36.85 -1.01
C ASN A 182 -26.09 -36.75 -1.85
N ILE A 183 -26.94 -35.75 -1.59
CA ILE A 183 -28.19 -35.54 -2.32
C ILE A 183 -27.93 -35.03 -3.74
N LEU A 184 -26.98 -34.09 -3.91
CA LEU A 184 -26.50 -33.62 -5.21
C LEU A 184 -25.98 -34.79 -6.06
N ARG A 185 -25.19 -35.69 -5.45
CA ARG A 185 -24.69 -36.91 -6.10
C ARG A 185 -25.85 -37.82 -6.53
N THR A 186 -26.84 -38.05 -5.67
CA THR A 186 -27.99 -38.90 -6.01
C THR A 186 -28.78 -38.32 -7.20
N TYR A 187 -28.98 -37.01 -7.28
CA TYR A 187 -29.60 -36.39 -8.47
C TYR A 187 -28.78 -36.64 -9.74
N PHE A 188 -27.46 -36.40 -9.71
CA PHE A 188 -26.61 -36.59 -10.89
C PHE A 188 -26.44 -38.06 -11.28
N SER A 189 -26.30 -38.99 -10.33
CA SER A 189 -26.29 -40.43 -10.60
C SER A 189 -27.60 -40.89 -11.23
N ASN A 190 -28.77 -40.54 -10.66
CA ASN A 190 -30.06 -40.93 -11.22
C ASN A 190 -30.23 -40.52 -12.70
N ILE A 191 -29.68 -39.38 -13.11
CA ILE A 191 -29.72 -38.90 -14.50
C ILE A 191 -28.68 -39.61 -15.37
N TYR A 192 -27.46 -39.81 -14.84
CA TYR A 192 -26.37 -40.48 -15.54
C TYR A 192 -26.66 -41.97 -15.80
N ASP A 193 -27.31 -42.63 -14.84
CA ASP A 193 -27.68 -44.05 -14.92
C ASP A 193 -28.96 -44.26 -15.76
N ASN A 194 -29.86 -43.26 -15.82
CA ASN A 194 -31.18 -43.35 -16.48
C ASN A 194 -31.39 -42.20 -17.50
N ILE A 195 -30.46 -42.03 -18.45
CA ILE A 195 -30.37 -40.87 -19.36
C ILE A 195 -31.62 -40.69 -20.25
N LEU A 196 -32.39 -41.75 -20.49
CA LEU A 196 -33.64 -41.68 -21.26
C LEU A 196 -34.85 -41.25 -20.41
N GLU A 197 -34.77 -41.31 -19.08
CA GLU A 197 -35.88 -41.05 -18.19
C GLU A 197 -36.01 -39.57 -17.81
N LYS A 198 -36.90 -38.87 -18.54
CA LYS A 198 -37.23 -37.45 -18.30
C LYS A 198 -37.71 -37.14 -16.87
N LYS A 199 -38.12 -38.15 -16.08
CA LYS A 199 -38.55 -37.98 -14.68
C LYS A 199 -37.42 -37.54 -13.75
N TYR A 200 -36.17 -37.90 -14.04
CA TYR A 200 -35.00 -37.46 -13.27
C TYR A 200 -34.41 -36.14 -13.78
N GLN A 201 -34.73 -35.76 -15.03
CA GLN A 201 -34.23 -34.55 -15.70
C GLN A 201 -35.03 -33.28 -15.36
N LYS A 202 -36.00 -33.38 -14.45
CA LYS A 202 -36.90 -32.29 -14.02
C LYS A 202 -37.03 -32.26 -12.49
N ILE A 203 -36.70 -31.13 -11.87
CA ILE A 203 -36.75 -30.93 -10.41
C ILE A 203 -37.60 -29.69 -10.11
N LYS A 204 -38.60 -29.80 -9.22
CA LYS A 204 -39.41 -28.64 -8.77
C LYS A 204 -38.61 -27.81 -7.76
N LYS A 205 -38.54 -26.49 -7.96
CA LYS A 205 -37.79 -25.57 -7.08
C LYS A 205 -38.29 -25.57 -5.64
N GLU A 206 -39.58 -25.84 -5.43
CA GLU A 206 -40.24 -25.90 -4.12
C GLU A 206 -40.04 -27.24 -3.39
N ASN A 207 -39.38 -28.23 -3.99
CA ASN A 207 -39.15 -29.50 -3.33
C ASN A 207 -38.34 -29.27 -2.04
N LYS A 208 -38.90 -29.64 -0.88
CA LYS A 208 -38.30 -29.40 0.44
C LYS A 208 -36.82 -29.83 0.50
N ILE A 209 -36.51 -31.03 -0.01
CA ILE A 209 -35.15 -31.58 -0.03
C ILE A 209 -34.23 -30.71 -0.91
N PHE A 210 -34.72 -30.25 -2.06
CA PHE A 210 -33.96 -29.34 -2.93
C PHE A 210 -33.72 -27.98 -2.25
N VAL A 211 -34.73 -27.40 -1.60
CA VAL A 211 -34.60 -26.11 -0.88
C VAL A 211 -33.65 -26.22 0.31
N GLU A 212 -33.81 -27.23 1.16
CA GLU A 212 -33.10 -27.42 2.43
C GLU A 212 -31.67 -27.97 2.30
N LYS A 213 -31.24 -28.35 1.10
CA LYS A 213 -29.95 -29.02 0.86
C LYS A 213 -29.21 -28.48 -0.36
N ILE A 214 -29.88 -28.23 -1.48
CA ILE A 214 -29.21 -27.66 -2.67
C ILE A 214 -29.26 -26.13 -2.65
N LYS A 215 -30.46 -25.55 -2.46
CA LYS A 215 -30.66 -24.08 -2.56
C LYS A 215 -29.97 -23.27 -1.46
N ILE A 216 -29.57 -23.89 -0.35
CA ILE A 216 -28.77 -23.24 0.72
C ILE A 216 -27.36 -22.86 0.22
N PHE A 217 -26.82 -23.56 -0.77
CA PHE A 217 -25.47 -23.36 -1.29
C PHE A 217 -25.54 -22.79 -2.71
N GLU A 218 -25.25 -21.51 -2.88
CA GLU A 218 -25.33 -20.85 -4.19
C GLU A 218 -24.44 -21.53 -5.24
N GLU A 219 -23.24 -21.99 -4.86
CA GLU A 219 -22.35 -22.70 -5.77
C GLU A 219 -22.95 -24.02 -6.28
N MET A 220 -23.78 -24.71 -5.48
CA MET A 220 -24.46 -25.94 -5.93
C MET A 220 -25.53 -25.64 -6.99
N LEU A 221 -26.23 -24.51 -6.88
CA LEU A 221 -27.15 -24.05 -7.92
C LEU A 221 -26.41 -23.74 -9.23
N HIS A 222 -25.25 -23.08 -9.14
CA HIS A 222 -24.40 -22.82 -10.31
C HIS A 222 -23.88 -24.10 -10.95
N ILE A 223 -23.49 -25.12 -10.16
CA ILE A 223 -23.11 -26.45 -10.66
C ILE A 223 -24.28 -27.14 -11.38
N PHE A 224 -25.51 -27.02 -10.85
CA PHE A 224 -26.72 -27.52 -11.54
C PHE A 224 -26.88 -26.92 -12.94
N LEU A 225 -26.74 -25.59 -13.07
CA LEU A 225 -26.84 -24.91 -14.35
C LEU A 225 -25.67 -25.27 -15.29
N LEU A 226 -24.43 -25.37 -14.79
CA LEU A 226 -23.24 -25.79 -15.54
C LEU A 226 -23.38 -27.18 -16.16
N VAL A 227 -24.00 -28.13 -15.44
CA VAL A 227 -24.25 -29.50 -15.90
C VAL A 227 -25.31 -29.58 -17.02
N GLY A 228 -26.10 -28.51 -17.22
CA GLY A 228 -27.07 -28.40 -18.33
C GLY A 228 -28.53 -28.31 -17.90
N PHE A 229 -28.83 -28.04 -16.63
CA PHE A 229 -30.19 -27.67 -16.23
C PHE A 229 -30.50 -26.22 -16.63
N GLU A 230 -31.67 -26.01 -17.21
CA GLU A 230 -32.21 -24.68 -17.48
C GLU A 230 -33.28 -24.30 -16.45
N ASP A 231 -33.35 -23.02 -16.12
CA ASP A 231 -34.45 -22.46 -15.33
C ASP A 231 -35.70 -22.30 -16.21
N THR A 232 -36.82 -22.88 -15.76
CA THR A 232 -38.13 -22.79 -16.44
C THR A 232 -39.24 -22.25 -15.52
N GLY A 233 -38.89 -21.37 -14.59
CA GLY A 233 -39.84 -20.77 -13.64
C GLY A 233 -40.00 -21.64 -12.39
N ASP A 234 -40.90 -22.63 -12.44
CA ASP A 234 -41.20 -23.50 -11.29
C ASP A 234 -40.24 -24.70 -11.15
N PHE A 235 -39.52 -25.02 -12.23
CA PHE A 235 -38.67 -26.19 -12.35
C PHE A 235 -37.29 -25.86 -12.93
N TYR A 236 -36.29 -26.63 -12.49
CA TYR A 236 -35.07 -26.83 -13.27
C TYR A 236 -35.26 -28.04 -14.17
N VAL A 237 -34.95 -27.89 -15.47
CA VAL A 237 -35.18 -28.92 -16.48
C VAL A 237 -34.00 -29.00 -17.44
N ILE A 238 -33.49 -30.20 -17.72
CA ILE A 238 -32.63 -30.43 -18.89
C ILE A 238 -33.55 -30.59 -20.11
N LYS A 239 -33.53 -29.63 -21.05
CA LYS A 239 -34.39 -29.66 -22.25
C LYS A 239 -33.88 -30.61 -23.34
N ASN A 240 -32.56 -30.63 -23.50
CA ASN A 240 -31.82 -31.43 -24.48
C ASN A 240 -31.36 -32.76 -23.86
N TYR A 241 -30.51 -33.51 -24.55
CA TYR A 241 -29.91 -34.73 -24.00
C TYR A 241 -28.96 -34.39 -22.82
N PRO A 242 -29.03 -35.09 -21.67
CA PRO A 242 -28.14 -34.81 -20.54
C PRO A 242 -26.66 -34.99 -20.88
N ASN A 243 -25.82 -34.05 -20.45
CA ASN A 243 -24.39 -34.08 -20.71
C ASN A 243 -23.67 -35.05 -19.76
N THR A 244 -23.43 -36.28 -20.24
CA THR A 244 -22.80 -37.36 -19.45
C THR A 244 -21.35 -37.06 -19.06
N TYR A 245 -20.62 -36.27 -19.86
CA TYR A 245 -19.26 -35.84 -19.54
C TYR A 245 -19.24 -34.88 -18.34
N LEU A 246 -20.12 -33.87 -18.34
CA LEU A 246 -20.26 -32.94 -17.22
C LEU A 246 -20.86 -33.60 -15.97
N LEU A 247 -21.88 -34.46 -16.12
CA LEU A 247 -22.46 -35.26 -15.02
C LEU A 247 -21.38 -36.15 -14.35
N SER A 248 -20.66 -36.96 -15.13
CA SER A 248 -19.63 -37.85 -14.58
C SER A 248 -18.46 -37.09 -13.97
N SER A 249 -18.11 -35.92 -14.50
CA SER A 249 -17.12 -35.03 -13.91
C SER A 249 -17.59 -34.45 -12.57
N ALA A 250 -18.83 -33.95 -12.50
CA ALA A 250 -19.41 -33.45 -11.25
C ALA A 250 -19.49 -34.55 -10.17
N ILE A 251 -19.90 -35.77 -10.51
CA ILE A 251 -19.91 -36.92 -9.59
C ILE A 251 -18.50 -37.22 -9.05
N LYS A 252 -17.46 -37.21 -9.91
CA LYS A 252 -16.06 -37.39 -9.49
C LYS A 252 -15.59 -36.31 -8.52
N TYR A 253 -15.92 -35.04 -8.76
CA TYR A 253 -15.56 -33.96 -7.84
C TYR A 253 -16.31 -34.06 -6.50
N ILE A 254 -17.58 -34.45 -6.51
CA ILE A 254 -18.35 -34.70 -5.27
C ILE A 254 -17.70 -35.80 -4.42
N ASP A 255 -17.37 -36.94 -5.02
CA ASP A 255 -16.76 -38.05 -4.29
C ASP A 255 -15.32 -37.73 -3.83
N LEU A 256 -14.56 -36.92 -4.59
CA LEU A 256 -13.26 -36.38 -4.16
C LEU A 256 -13.37 -35.45 -2.94
N ILE A 257 -14.35 -34.53 -2.93
CA ILE A 257 -14.61 -33.66 -1.79
C ILE A 257 -15.05 -34.49 -0.58
N LYS A 258 -16.00 -35.41 -0.75
CA LYS A 258 -16.43 -36.33 0.31
C LYS A 258 -15.25 -37.09 0.91
N LYS A 259 -14.33 -37.61 0.08
CA LYS A 259 -13.11 -38.28 0.55
C LYS A 259 -12.13 -37.34 1.29
N THR A 260 -12.17 -36.03 1.07
CA THR A 260 -11.37 -35.04 1.83
C THR A 260 -12.14 -34.32 2.96
N LEU A 261 -13.41 -34.67 3.17
CA LEU A 261 -14.22 -34.18 4.29
C LEU A 261 -14.62 -35.31 5.25
N SER A 262 -14.61 -36.58 4.84
CA SER A 262 -14.75 -37.71 5.75
C SER A 262 -13.64 -37.73 6.81
#